data_AF-A0A522DN51-F1
#
_entry.id   AF-A0A522DN51-F1
#
_cell.length_a   1.000
_cell.length_b   1.000
_cell.length_c   1.000
_cell.angle_alpha   90.00
_cell.angle_beta   90.00
_cell.angle_gamma   90.00
#
_symmetry.space_group_name_H-M   'P 1'
#
loop_
_entity.id
_entity.type
_entity.pdbx_description
1 polymer ?
#
loop_
_entity_poly.entity_id
_entity_poly.type
_entity_poly.pdbx_seq_one_letter_code
_entity_poly.pdbx_strand_id
1 'polypeptide(L)'
;MTERPAPPAVDRVAAAKAAVAARRARAAIKGDVAAQTRTALDVAQRGWDDPASAEAGLRVTELLTSIPGLGPAKMTAILEIGRAH
;
A
#
# COMPACT_ATOMS: atom_id res chain seq x y z
N MET A 1 0.71 -40.58 5.33
CA MET A 1 -0.08 -39.42 4.86
C MET A 1 -0.11 -38.42 6.01
N THR A 2 0.60 -37.30 5.90
CA THR A 2 0.56 -36.25 6.93
C THR A 2 -0.76 -35.48 6.78
N GLU A 3 -1.62 -35.63 7.78
CA GLU A 3 -2.83 -34.83 7.96
C GLU A 3 -2.44 -33.34 8.02
N ARG A 4 -3.10 -32.51 7.20
CA ARG A 4 -2.95 -31.05 7.28
C ARG A 4 -3.82 -30.54 8.43
N PRO A 5 -3.28 -29.77 9.39
CA PRO A 5 -4.07 -29.23 10.49
C PRO A 5 -5.27 -28.44 9.94
N ALA A 6 -6.45 -28.65 10.53
CA ALA A 6 -7.63 -27.87 10.19
C ALA A 6 -7.40 -26.37 10.50
N PRO A 7 -7.77 -25.45 9.60
CA PRO A 7 -7.58 -24.02 9.83
C PRO A 7 -8.39 -23.57 11.06
N PRO A 8 -7.87 -22.61 11.86
CA PRO A 8 -8.52 -22.15 13.07
C PRO A 8 -9.89 -21.50 12.77
N ALA A 9 -10.78 -21.54 13.76
CA ALA A 9 -12.06 -20.84 13.70
C ALA A 9 -11.82 -19.33 13.72
N VAL A 10 -11.86 -18.70 12.54
CA VAL A 10 -11.73 -17.25 12.37
C VAL A 10 -13.10 -16.62 12.08
N ASP A 11 -13.36 -15.45 12.66
CA ASP A 11 -14.47 -14.60 12.24
C ASP A 11 -14.17 -14.02 10.86
N ARG A 12 -14.63 -14.73 9.83
CA ARG A 12 -14.46 -14.35 8.44
C ARG A 12 -15.12 -13.01 8.12
N VAL A 13 -16.21 -12.67 8.80
CA VAL A 13 -16.96 -11.42 8.57
C VAL A 13 -16.18 -10.24 9.11
N ALA A 14 -15.66 -10.34 10.34
CA ALA A 14 -14.80 -9.31 10.92
C ALA A 14 -13.53 -9.12 10.09
N ALA A 15 -12.88 -10.22 9.66
CA ALA A 15 -11.70 -10.18 8.81
C ALA A 15 -11.99 -9.51 7.45
N ALA A 16 -13.12 -9.84 6.82
CA ALA A 16 -13.52 -9.24 5.54
C ALA A 16 -13.78 -7.73 5.67
N LYS A 17 -14.47 -7.30 6.74
CA LYS A 17 -14.74 -5.89 7.03
C LYS A 17 -13.43 -5.11 7.22
N ALA A 18 -12.51 -5.66 8.02
CA ALA A 18 -11.19 -5.06 8.23
C ALA A 18 -10.40 -4.92 6.92
N ALA A 19 -10.41 -5.96 6.08
CA ALA A 19 -9.74 -5.92 4.77
C ALA A 19 -10.33 -4.84 3.84
N VAL A 20 -11.66 -4.67 3.82
CA VAL A 20 -12.31 -3.63 3.03
C VAL A 20 -11.98 -2.23 3.57
N ALA A 21 -12.01 -2.04 4.89
CA ALA A 21 -11.63 -0.78 5.51
C ALA A 21 -10.20 -0.38 5.14
N ALA A 22 -9.25 -1.33 5.23
CA ALA A 22 -7.86 -1.10 4.87
C ALA A 22 -7.69 -0.76 3.36
N ARG A 23 -8.43 -1.44 2.47
CA ARG A 23 -8.41 -1.12 1.02
C ARG A 23 -8.93 0.30 0.75
N ARG A 24 -10.00 0.71 1.43
CA ARG A 24 -10.58 2.05 1.28
C ARG A 24 -9.65 3.14 1.82
N ALA A 25 -9.01 2.91 2.97
CA ALA A 25 -8.02 3.82 3.51
C ALA A 25 -6.86 4.06 2.53
N ARG A 26 -6.31 2.99 1.94
CA ARG A 26 -5.27 3.11 0.89
C ARG A 26 -5.76 3.80 -0.38
N ALA A 27 -7.02 3.59 -0.77
CA ALA A 27 -7.60 4.29 -1.91
C ALA A 27 -7.73 5.80 -1.65
N ALA A 28 -8.11 6.20 -0.43
CA ALA A 28 -8.16 7.60 -0.03
C ALA A 28 -6.77 8.24 -0.10
N ILE A 29 -5.76 7.60 0.48
CA ILE A 29 -4.37 8.08 0.43
C ILE A 29 -3.88 8.27 -1.02
N LYS A 30 -4.14 7.31 -1.91
CA LYS A 30 -3.81 7.45 -3.35
C LYS A 30 -4.54 8.62 -3.99
N GLY A 31 -5.80 8.85 -3.60
CA GLY A 31 -6.58 10.01 -4.01
C GLY A 31 -5.96 11.32 -3.55
N ASP A 32 -5.51 11.40 -2.29
CA ASP A 32 -4.86 12.58 -1.73
C ASP A 32 -3.54 12.92 -2.42
N VAL A 33 -2.72 11.91 -2.75
CA VAL A 33 -1.49 12.10 -3.51
C VAL A 33 -1.79 12.56 -4.94
N ALA A 34 -2.79 11.96 -5.60
CA ALA A 34 -3.20 12.35 -6.94
C ALA A 34 -3.79 13.78 -6.98
N ALA A 35 -4.51 14.18 -5.93
CA ALA A 35 -5.03 15.53 -5.74
C ALA A 35 -3.96 16.53 -5.24
N GLN A 36 -2.74 16.04 -4.97
CA GLN A 36 -1.63 16.82 -4.42
C GLN A 36 -1.95 17.49 -3.07
N THR A 37 -2.91 16.96 -2.32
CA THR A 37 -3.22 17.42 -0.94
C THR A 37 -2.26 16.83 0.09
N ARG A 38 -1.63 15.70 -0.24
CA ARG A 38 -0.49 15.11 0.48
C ARG A 38 0.64 14.81 -0.49
N THR A 39 1.88 14.89 0.01
CA THR A 39 3.05 14.49 -0.78
C THR A 39 3.30 12.99 -0.67
N ALA A 40 3.83 12.38 -1.72
CA ALA A 40 4.22 10.96 -1.67
C ALA A 40 5.33 10.69 -0.65
N LEU A 41 6.20 11.67 -0.38
CA LEU A 41 7.26 11.55 0.62
C LEU A 41 6.68 11.47 2.04
N ASP A 42 5.71 12.34 2.38
CA ASP A 42 5.01 12.30 3.67
C ASP A 42 4.29 10.96 3.89
N VAL A 43 3.63 10.45 2.84
CA VAL A 43 2.98 9.13 2.90
C VAL A 43 4.00 8.01 3.14
N ALA A 44 5.15 8.04 2.46
CA ALA A 44 6.21 7.05 2.66
C ALA A 44 6.80 7.11 4.07
N GLN A 45 7.11 8.32 4.56
CA GLN A 45 7.61 8.54 5.92
C GLN A 45 6.63 8.02 6.96
N ARG A 46 5.33 8.34 6.84
CA ARG A 46 4.31 7.83 7.75
C ARG A 46 4.24 6.31 7.75
N GLY A 47 4.35 5.68 6.57
CA GLY A 47 4.36 4.22 6.45
C GLY A 47 5.59 3.56 7.08
N TRP A 48 6.74 4.23 7.11
CA TRP A 48 7.94 3.74 7.80
C TRP A 48 7.87 3.94 9.31
N ASP A 49 7.32 5.08 9.75
CA ASP A 49 7.21 5.42 11.17
C ASP A 49 6.14 4.60 11.90
N ASP A 50 5.04 4.28 11.21
CA ASP A 50 3.88 3.59 11.78
C ASP A 50 3.51 2.35 10.94
N PRO A 51 4.04 1.16 11.28
CA PRO A 51 3.73 -0.08 10.56
C PRO A 51 2.26 -0.52 10.62
N ALA A 52 1.47 0.01 11.55
CA ALA A 52 0.04 -0.26 11.65
C ALA A 52 -0.81 0.68 10.79
N SER A 53 -0.20 1.72 10.21
CA SER A 53 -0.86 2.69 9.34
C SER A 53 -1.35 2.06 8.03
N ALA A 54 -2.30 2.73 7.37
CA ALA A 54 -2.74 2.32 6.04
C ALA A 54 -1.65 2.54 4.99
N GLU A 55 -0.81 3.58 5.19
CA GLU A 55 0.35 3.94 4.39
C GLU A 55 1.37 2.80 4.32
N ALA A 56 1.66 2.14 5.46
CA ALA A 56 2.59 1.00 5.52
C ALA A 56 2.15 -0.19 4.65
N GLY A 57 0.84 -0.29 4.36
CA GLY A 57 0.28 -1.33 3.50
C GLY A 57 0.28 -1.00 2.00
N LEU A 58 0.72 0.18 1.58
CA LEU A 58 0.83 0.55 0.17
C LEU A 58 2.08 -0.06 -0.45
N ARG A 59 1.95 -0.60 -1.66
CA ARG A 59 3.13 -0.96 -2.44
C ARG A 59 3.81 0.30 -2.94
N VAL A 60 5.14 0.30 -2.98
CA VAL A 60 5.95 1.39 -3.57
C VAL A 60 5.47 1.74 -4.98
N THR A 61 5.15 0.72 -5.79
CA THR A 61 4.61 0.92 -7.15
C THR A 61 3.27 1.65 -7.15
N GLU A 62 2.37 1.37 -6.21
CA GLU A 62 1.07 2.05 -6.10
C GLU A 62 1.20 3.50 -5.64
N LEU A 63 2.16 3.77 -4.74
CA LEU A 63 2.46 5.12 -4.30
C LEU A 63 3.05 5.94 -5.44
N LEU A 64 4.05 5.40 -6.14
CA LEU A 64 4.68 6.07 -7.28
C LEU A 64 3.65 6.40 -8.36
N THR A 65 2.81 5.45 -8.78
CA THR A 65 1.81 5.70 -9.84
C THR A 65 0.66 6.61 -9.41
N SER A 66 0.52 6.94 -8.12
CA SER A 66 -0.43 7.96 -7.65
C SER A 66 0.07 9.39 -7.86
N ILE A 67 1.36 9.59 -8.13
CA ILE A 67 1.95 10.91 -8.39
C ILE A 67 1.53 11.40 -9.79
N PRO A 68 0.93 12.60 -9.91
CA PRO A 68 0.56 13.17 -11.21
C PRO A 68 1.75 13.23 -12.18
N GLY A 69 1.55 12.77 -13.41
CA GLY A 69 2.59 12.75 -14.44
C GLY A 69 3.59 11.60 -14.35
N LEU A 70 3.45 10.70 -13.36
CA LEU A 70 4.25 9.48 -13.22
C LEU A 70 3.50 8.24 -13.71
N GLY A 71 3.60 7.97 -15.02
CA GLY A 71 3.07 6.74 -15.62
C GLY A 71 3.96 5.51 -15.39
N PRO A 72 3.51 4.32 -15.82
CA PRO A 72 4.22 3.05 -15.60
C PRO A 72 5.67 3.06 -16.06
N ALA A 73 5.96 3.64 -17.23
CA ALA A 73 7.33 3.72 -17.76
C ALA A 73 8.29 4.51 -16.86
N LYS A 74 7.85 5.66 -16.33
CA LYS A 74 8.66 6.48 -15.43
C LYS A 74 8.83 5.81 -14.06
N MET A 75 7.78 5.15 -13.56
CA MET A 75 7.83 4.38 -12.32
C MET A 75 8.88 3.25 -12.40
N THR A 76 8.89 2.48 -13.48
CA THR A 76 9.93 1.44 -13.69
C THR A 76 11.33 2.05 -13.73
N ALA A 77 11.53 3.15 -14.45
CA ALA A 77 12.84 3.82 -14.52
C ALA A 77 13.34 4.27 -13.14
N ILE A 78 12.45 4.80 -12.28
CA ILE A 78 12.79 5.19 -10.91
C ILE A 78 13.17 3.98 -10.05
N LEU A 79 12.45 2.87 -10.17
CA LEU A 79 12.76 1.65 -9.41
C LEU A 79 14.13 1.07 -9.78
N GLU A 80 14.50 1.13 -11.05
CA GLU A 80 15.83 0.69 -11.50
C GLU A 80 16.95 1.57 -10.91
N ILE A 81 16.76 2.88 -10.83
CA ILE A 81 17.72 3.79 -10.16
C ILE A 81 17.90 3.38 -8.70
N GLY A 82 16.80 3.11 -7.98
CA GLY A 82 16.85 2.74 -6.57
C GLY A 82 17.52 1.38 -6.31
N ARG A 83 17.59 0.48 -7.31
CA ARG A 83 18.22 -0.84 -7.20
C ARG A 83 19.74 -0.81 -7.39
N ALA A 84 20.26 0.26 -7.98
CA ALA A 84 21.69 0.44 -8.23
C ALA A 84 22.49 0.95 -7.00
N HIS A 85 21.81 1.16 -5.87
CA HIS A 85 22.36 1.63 -4.60
C HIS A 85 22.05 0.63 -3.48
#